data_AF-A0A0F9C1W5-F1
#
_entry.id   AF-A0A0F9C1W5-F1
#
_cell.length_a   1.000
_cell.length_b   1.000
_cell.length_c   1.000
_cell.angle_alpha   90.00
_cell.angle_beta   90.00
_cell.angle_gamma   90.00
#
_symmetry.space_group_name_H-M   'P 1'
#
loop_
_entity.id
_entity.type
_entity.pdbx_description
1 polymer ?
#
loop_
_entity_poly.entity_id
_entity_poly.type
_entity_poly.pdbx_seq_one_letter_code
_entity_poly.pdbx_strand_id
1 'polypeptide(L)'
;MSTLDRLMHKKRAIPANATFRLTQEGTEKLQDFGTDAKSRILSALETHGTCGVTEIAQASNLSRGKVERLLPALVASGYVQYRSPSTSGVEEE
;
A
#
# COMPACT_ATOMS: atom_id res chain seq x y z
N MET A 1 -5.32 37.08 11.18
CA MET A 1 -4.31 35.99 11.20
C MET A 1 -4.71 35.02 12.30
N SER A 2 -5.11 33.79 11.96
CA SER A 2 -5.24 32.69 12.94
C SER A 2 -4.58 31.46 12.36
N THR A 3 -3.36 31.24 12.82
CA THR A 3 -2.42 30.16 12.50
C THR A 3 -2.82 28.87 13.22
N LEU A 4 -3.94 28.26 12.85
CA LEU A 4 -4.13 26.82 13.06
C LEU A 4 -3.67 26.08 11.81
N ASP A 5 -2.42 26.39 11.47
CA ASP A 5 -1.56 25.68 10.55
C ASP A 5 -1.28 24.29 11.14
N ARG A 6 -1.59 23.24 10.36
CA ARG A 6 -0.62 22.17 10.11
C ARG A 6 -0.35 21.14 11.24
N LEU A 7 -1.37 20.74 11.99
CA LEU A 7 -1.47 19.37 12.53
C LEU A 7 -2.57 18.69 11.68
N MET A 8 -2.38 17.76 10.75
CA MET A 8 -1.80 16.42 10.94
C MET A 8 -1.53 15.75 9.57
N HIS A 9 -0.90 16.43 8.60
CA HIS A 9 -0.31 15.77 7.42
C HIS A 9 0.96 14.99 7.79
N LYS A 10 0.95 14.32 8.95
CA LYS A 10 1.90 13.27 9.28
C LYS A 10 1.55 12.17 8.29
N LYS A 11 2.16 12.23 7.09
CA LYS A 11 2.26 11.10 6.17
C LYS A 11 2.65 9.94 7.05
N ARG A 12 1.68 9.08 7.39
CA ARG A 12 1.96 7.87 8.16
C ARG A 12 2.95 7.14 7.28
N ALA A 13 4.23 7.24 7.62
CA ALA A 13 5.27 6.56 6.90
C ALA A 13 4.87 5.10 6.97
N ILE A 14 4.53 4.53 5.81
CA ILE A 14 4.05 3.17 5.77
C ILE A 14 5.18 2.33 6.38
N PRO A 15 4.91 1.55 7.45
CA PRO A 15 5.97 0.81 8.10
C PRO A 15 6.66 -0.08 7.06
N ALA A 16 7.99 -0.18 7.14
CA ALA A 16 8.77 -0.96 6.17
C ALA A 16 8.32 -2.44 6.07
N ASN A 17 7.65 -2.92 7.13
CA ASN A 17 7.16 -4.28 7.29
C ASN A 17 5.63 -4.36 7.16
N ALA A 18 4.98 -3.33 6.61
CA ALA A 18 3.54 -3.34 6.37
C ALA A 18 3.19 -4.39 5.31
N THR A 19 2.07 -5.06 5.51
CA THR A 19 1.44 -5.87 4.48
C THR A 19 0.35 -5.06 3.81
N PHE A 20 0.17 -5.27 2.51
CA PHE A 20 -0.78 -4.56 1.69
C PHE A 20 -1.80 -5.54 1.17
N ARG A 21 -3.03 -5.08 1.04
CA ARG A 21 -4.16 -5.85 0.52
C ARG A 21 -4.93 -4.98 -0.47
N LEU A 22 -5.39 -5.61 -1.54
CA LEU A 22 -6.29 -5.00 -2.51
C LEU A 22 -7.66 -4.72 -1.88
N THR A 23 -8.20 -3.53 -2.10
CA THR A 23 -9.59 -3.19 -1.74
C THR A 23 -10.53 -3.46 -2.91
N GLN A 24 -11.83 -3.47 -2.66
CA GLN A 24 -12.83 -3.61 -3.71
C GLN A 24 -12.71 -2.50 -4.77
N GLU A 25 -12.52 -1.24 -4.35
CA GLU A 25 -12.27 -0.12 -5.26
C GLU A 25 -11.00 -0.32 -6.10
N GLY A 26 -9.96 -0.92 -5.51
CA GLY A 26 -8.74 -1.28 -6.22
C GLY A 26 -8.96 -2.35 -7.29
N THR A 27 -9.81 -3.34 -7.02
CA THR A 27 -10.21 -4.38 -7.99
C THR A 27 -11.02 -3.79 -9.15
N GLU A 28 -11.96 -2.89 -8.86
CA GLU A 28 -12.73 -2.20 -9.91
C GLU A 28 -11.80 -1.33 -10.77
N LYS A 29 -10.89 -0.60 -10.13
CA LYS A 29 -9.94 0.27 -10.84
C LYS A 29 -8.86 -0.51 -11.59
N LEU A 30 -8.58 -1.75 -11.20
CA LEU A 30 -7.65 -2.60 -11.93
C LEU A 30 -8.13 -2.85 -13.37
N GLN A 31 -9.44 -2.99 -13.57
CA GLN A 31 -10.04 -3.14 -14.90
C GLN A 31 -9.88 -1.88 -15.77
N ASP A 32 -9.81 -0.70 -15.14
CA ASP A 32 -9.57 0.59 -15.81
C ASP A 32 -8.08 0.87 -16.09
N PHE A 33 -7.16 0.39 -15.24
CA PHE A 33 -5.75 0.84 -15.25
C PHE A 33 -4.89 0.26 -16.39
N GLY A 34 -5.42 -0.59 -17.27
CA GLY A 34 -4.69 -1.09 -18.44
C GLY A 34 -3.32 -1.71 -18.07
N THR A 35 -2.25 -1.34 -18.78
CA THR A 35 -0.89 -1.93 -18.64
C THR A 35 0.07 -1.13 -17.75
N ASP A 36 -0.45 -0.18 -16.96
CA ASP A 36 0.35 0.71 -16.12
C ASP A 36 1.11 0.01 -14.98
N ALA A 37 2.14 0.67 -14.43
CA ALA A 37 2.85 0.11 -13.28
C ALA A 37 1.94 -0.04 -12.04
N LYS A 38 0.89 0.78 -11.95
CA LYS A 38 -0.13 0.71 -10.89
C LYS A 38 -1.02 -0.52 -11.03
N SER A 39 -1.49 -0.87 -12.24
CA SER A 39 -2.27 -2.09 -12.44
C SER A 39 -1.46 -3.33 -12.11
N ARG A 40 -0.16 -3.37 -12.47
CA ARG A 40 0.69 -4.52 -12.09
C ARG A 40 0.79 -4.73 -10.57
N ILE A 41 0.85 -3.64 -9.79
CA ILE A 41 0.82 -3.73 -8.32
C ILE A 41 -0.54 -4.24 -7.83
N LEU A 42 -1.64 -3.73 -8.39
CA LEU A 42 -2.99 -4.16 -8.02
C LEU A 42 -3.25 -5.63 -8.41
N SER A 43 -2.84 -6.08 -9.60
CA SER A 43 -2.92 -7.49 -10.03
C SER A 43 -2.05 -8.42 -9.19
N ALA A 44 -0.85 -7.97 -8.77
CA ALA A 44 -0.01 -8.73 -7.86
C ALA A 44 -0.72 -8.96 -6.52
N LEU A 45 -1.37 -7.93 -5.98
CA LEU A 45 -2.18 -8.03 -4.75
C LEU A 45 -3.46 -8.85 -4.95
N GLU A 46 -4.06 -8.84 -6.13
CA GLU A 46 -5.21 -9.70 -6.46
C GLU A 46 -4.82 -11.18 -6.46
N THR A 47 -3.68 -11.50 -7.07
CA THR A 47 -3.21 -12.89 -7.25
C THR A 47 -2.62 -13.48 -5.98
N HIS A 48 -1.80 -12.70 -5.25
CA HIS A 48 -1.11 -13.16 -4.04
C HIS A 48 -1.87 -12.82 -2.74
N GLY A 49 -2.89 -11.96 -2.81
CA GLY A 49 -3.66 -11.54 -1.66
C GLY A 49 -2.93 -10.50 -0.80
N THR A 50 -2.72 -10.83 0.49
CA THR A 50 -2.09 -9.90 1.44
C THR A 50 -0.59 -10.15 1.51
N CYS A 51 0.22 -9.20 1.03
CA CYS A 51 1.66 -9.39 0.92
C CYS A 51 2.45 -8.09 1.08
N GLY A 52 3.75 -8.19 1.37
CA GLY A 52 4.64 -7.05 1.63
C GLY A 52 5.22 -6.42 0.37
N VAL A 53 5.94 -5.29 0.54
CA VAL A 53 6.57 -4.55 -0.57
C VAL A 53 7.48 -5.45 -1.44
N THR A 54 8.28 -6.31 -0.82
CA THR A 54 9.22 -7.19 -1.53
C THR A 54 8.49 -8.22 -2.40
N GLU A 55 7.43 -8.83 -1.87
CA GLU A 55 6.61 -9.81 -2.60
C GLU A 55 5.87 -9.14 -3.76
N ILE A 56 5.30 -7.95 -3.50
CA ILE A 56 4.64 -7.15 -4.55
C ILE A 56 5.65 -6.79 -5.64
N ALA A 57 6.87 -6.39 -5.29
CA ALA A 57 7.91 -6.06 -6.26
C ALA A 57 8.25 -7.25 -7.15
N GLN A 58 8.37 -8.45 -6.57
CA GLN A 58 8.61 -9.68 -7.32
C GLN A 58 7.42 -10.06 -8.21
N ALA A 59 6.21 -10.07 -7.65
CA ALA A 59 4.99 -10.47 -8.36
C ALA A 59 4.60 -9.49 -9.49
N SER A 60 4.80 -8.18 -9.27
CA SER A 60 4.53 -7.14 -10.28
C SER A 60 5.66 -6.95 -11.30
N ASN A 61 6.78 -7.66 -11.11
CA ASN A 61 8.02 -7.51 -11.88
C ASN A 61 8.50 -6.05 -11.92
N LEU A 62 8.44 -5.36 -10.77
CA LEU A 62 8.85 -3.98 -10.58
C LEU A 62 9.95 -3.87 -9.54
N SER A 63 10.79 -2.85 -9.63
CA SER A 63 11.79 -2.58 -8.60
C SER A 63 11.13 -2.15 -7.29
N ARG A 64 11.66 -2.63 -6.16
CA ARG A 64 11.19 -2.27 -4.80
C ARG A 64 11.00 -0.77 -4.62
N GLY A 65 11.97 0.05 -5.01
CA GLY A 65 11.88 1.51 -4.88
C GLY A 65 10.77 2.14 -5.73
N LYS A 66 10.38 1.52 -6.85
CA LYS A 66 9.24 1.97 -7.66
C LYS A 66 7.92 1.63 -6.97
N VAL A 67 7.81 0.45 -6.36
CA VAL A 67 6.65 0.02 -5.57
C VAL A 67 6.49 0.91 -4.32
N GLU A 68 7.56 1.19 -3.58
CA GLU A 68 7.55 2.06 -2.39
C GLU A 68 7.10 3.50 -2.71
N ARG A 69 7.36 3.98 -3.93
CA ARG A 69 6.89 5.30 -4.39
C ARG A 69 5.43 5.30 -4.81
N LEU A 70 4.93 4.20 -5.37
CA LEU A 70 3.56 4.10 -5.89
C LEU A 70 2.54 3.70 -4.82
N LEU A 71 2.93 2.84 -3.87
CA LEU A 71 2.05 2.35 -2.81
C LEU A 71 1.38 3.46 -1.99
N PRO A 72 2.08 4.52 -1.54
CA PRO A 72 1.43 5.60 -0.80
C PRO A 72 0.32 6.30 -1.59
N ALA A 73 0.48 6.44 -2.91
CA ALA A 73 -0.55 7.01 -3.76
C ALA A 73 -1.76 6.07 -3.90
N LEU A 74 -1.51 4.76 -4.08
CA LEU A 74 -2.58 3.76 -4.15
C LEU A 74 -3.36 3.63 -2.84
N VAL A 75 -2.67 3.75 -1.70
CA VAL A 75 -3.29 3.79 -0.38
C VAL A 75 -4.10 5.07 -0.18
N ALA A 76 -3.54 6.24 -0.54
CA ALA A 76 -4.25 7.50 -0.43
C ALA A 76 -5.50 7.58 -1.31
N SER A 77 -5.49 6.90 -2.46
CA SER A 77 -6.63 6.77 -3.35
C SER A 77 -7.66 5.73 -2.92
N GLY A 78 -7.41 4.94 -1.86
CA GLY A 78 -8.33 3.92 -1.37
C GLY A 78 -8.25 2.56 -2.07
N TYR A 79 -7.39 2.41 -3.08
CA TYR A 79 -7.26 1.17 -3.87
C TYR A 79 -6.52 0.06 -3.14
N VAL A 80 -5.68 0.43 -2.18
CA VAL A 80 -4.88 -0.50 -1.39
C VAL A 80 -5.04 -0.13 0.08
N GLN A 81 -5.30 -1.12 0.92
CA GLN A 81 -5.18 -0.97 2.37
C GLN A 81 -3.86 -1.57 2.82
N TYR A 82 -3.20 -0.92 3.76
CA TYR A 82 -2.06 -1.50 4.44
C TYR A 82 -2.44 -1.83 5.88
N ARG A 83 -2.00 -2.99 6.35
CA ARG A 83 -1.98 -3.32 7.77
C ARG A 83 -0.54 -3.19 8.24
N SER A 84 -0.33 -2.31 9.22
CA SER A 84 0.88 -2.44 10.03
C SER A 84 0.82 -3.78 10.74
N PRO A 85 1.92 -4.55 10.83
CA PRO A 85 1.99 -5.60 11.82
C PRO A 85 1.67 -4.93 13.15
N SER A 86 0.60 -5.39 13.80
CA SER A 86 0.25 -4.88 15.10
C SER A 86 1.49 -5.04 15.97
N THR A 87 2.04 -3.93 16.44
CA THR A 87 2.67 -3.91 17.75
C THR A 87 1.53 -4.07 18.78
N SER A 88 0.85 -5.22 18.75
CA SER A 88 0.32 -5.85 19.94
C SER A 88 1.57 -6.53 20.49
N GLY A 89 2.28 -5.89 21.41
CA GLY A 89 1.92 -5.98 22.81
C GLY A 89 2.49 -7.29 23.31
N VAL A 90 3.60 -7.20 24.04
CA VAL A 90 4.10 -8.20 24.98
C VAL A 90 3.06 -9.27 25.35
N GLU A 91 3.30 -10.51 24.95
CA GLU A 91 2.83 -11.66 25.72
C GLU A 91 4.09 -12.27 26.33
N GLU A 92 4.32 -11.89 27.58
CA GLU A 92 5.12 -12.63 28.54
C GLU A 92 4.45 -13.99 28.76
N GLU A 93 5.17 -15.08 28.49
CA GLU A 93 5.16 -16.27 29.35
C GLU A 93 6.51 -17.01 29.25
#